data_AF-A0A6P0W4S4-F1
#
_entry.id   AF-A0A6P0W4S4-F1
#
_cell.length_a   1.000
_cell.length_b   1.000
_cell.length_c   1.000
_cell.angle_alpha   90.00
_cell.angle_beta   90.00
_cell.angle_gamma   90.00
#
_symmetry.space_group_name_H-M   'P 1'
#
loop_
_entity.id
_entity.type
_entity.pdbx_description
1 polymer ?
#
loop_
_entity_poly.entity_id
_entity_poly.type
_entity_poly.pdbx_seq_one_letter_code
_entity_poly.pdbx_strand_id
1 'polypeptide(L)'
;MNSLPESINLKIVGDRSAGKTTYMAALARWPHANSSSLVQSVTSFNEDGQQLIAQAQNILEQGLILEPTRLGKAASLPDYGLRIVLKGKRSQEIILTINCKDYSGEFFSDLLYRQQDSLLQEYLEDCAEGNGIMFLLDGIAYRKDAEYARGIGKFLEAIGQLDAEKPQRRLALVLTKCEQPDLWIKRHQPQELVKARFPQAYSKLKNWQSLGKLNIEYFTTSAFGMLGASARQPNARKIKRDREGVASVIKEPRFWQPFGLVAPIYWLYTGQRHQGLEED
;
A
#
# COMPACT_ATOMS: atom_id res chain seq x y z
N MET A 1 -27.38 7.51 3.90
CA MET A 1 -26.01 7.60 3.34
C MET A 1 -25.13 8.07 4.46
N ASN A 2 -24.12 7.29 4.86
CA ASN A 2 -23.14 7.77 5.84
C ASN A 2 -22.31 8.88 5.17
N SER A 3 -22.12 10.00 5.86
CA SER A 3 -21.22 11.07 5.41
C SER A 3 -19.82 10.49 5.25
N LEU A 4 -19.15 10.82 4.14
CA LEU A 4 -17.74 10.48 3.98
C LEU A 4 -16.93 11.16 5.09
N PRO A 5 -15.86 10.51 5.59
CA PRO A 5 -14.98 11.16 6.56
C PRO A 5 -14.32 12.39 5.92
N GLU A 6 -13.92 13.38 6.72
CA GLU A 6 -13.16 14.53 6.21
C GLU A 6 -11.74 14.12 5.79
N SER A 7 -11.12 13.24 6.58
CA SER A 7 -9.82 12.63 6.30
C SER A 7 -9.74 11.21 6.86
N ILE A 8 -8.77 10.41 6.38
CA ILE A 8 -8.42 9.12 6.98
C ILE A 8 -6.94 9.09 7.37
N ASN A 9 -6.64 8.43 8.49
CA ASN A 9 -5.29 8.12 8.92
C ASN A 9 -4.95 6.68 8.48
N LEU A 10 -4.15 6.59 7.44
CA LEU A 10 -3.73 5.37 6.78
C LEU A 10 -2.45 4.82 7.38
N LYS A 11 -2.47 3.55 7.76
CA LYS A 11 -1.33 2.85 8.35
C LYS A 11 -0.81 1.82 7.35
N ILE A 12 0.41 2.03 6.83
CA ILE A 12 0.98 1.21 5.76
C ILE A 12 2.00 0.24 6.35
N VAL A 13 1.63 -1.04 6.39
CA VAL A 13 2.43 -2.11 6.99
C VAL A 13 2.83 -3.11 5.90
N GLY A 14 4.04 -3.65 6.02
CA GLY A 14 4.61 -4.57 5.04
C GLY A 14 6.10 -4.73 5.26
N ASP A 15 6.70 -5.71 4.61
CA ASP A 15 8.13 -5.95 4.73
C ASP A 15 8.97 -4.82 4.11
N ARG A 16 10.28 -4.83 4.41
CA ARG A 16 11.26 -3.91 3.82
C ARG A 16 11.19 -3.90 2.30
N SER A 17 11.05 -5.07 1.68
CA SER A 17 11.00 -5.22 0.23
C SER A 17 9.63 -4.90 -0.38
N ALA A 18 8.57 -4.74 0.41
CA ALA A 18 7.20 -4.60 -0.10
C ALA A 18 6.97 -3.31 -0.91
N GLY A 19 7.88 -2.33 -0.81
CA GLY A 19 7.85 -1.10 -1.60
C GLY A 19 6.91 -0.03 -1.03
N LYS A 20 6.77 0.05 0.29
CA LYS A 20 5.86 0.98 0.99
C LYS A 20 6.17 2.45 0.69
N THR A 21 7.41 2.88 0.96
CA THR A 21 7.87 4.23 0.67
C THR A 21 7.83 4.53 -0.82
N THR A 22 8.19 3.56 -1.67
CA THR A 22 8.10 3.69 -3.14
C THR A 22 6.66 3.86 -3.62
N TYR A 23 5.71 3.12 -3.05
CA TYR A 23 4.29 3.26 -3.33
C TYR A 23 3.80 4.66 -2.99
N MET A 24 4.12 5.17 -1.80
CA MET A 24 3.71 6.51 -1.37
C MET A 24 4.36 7.61 -2.21
N ALA A 25 5.66 7.49 -2.51
CA ALA A 25 6.36 8.44 -3.36
C ALA A 25 5.79 8.47 -4.79
N ALA A 26 5.50 7.29 -5.36
CA ALA A 26 4.85 7.19 -6.68
C ALA A 26 3.43 7.78 -6.67
N LEU A 27 2.66 7.56 -5.60
CA LEU A 27 1.35 8.15 -5.41
C LEU A 27 1.42 9.68 -5.30
N ALA A 28 2.29 10.21 -4.44
CA ALA A 28 2.44 11.64 -4.22
C ALA A 28 2.92 12.37 -5.48
N ARG A 29 3.83 11.75 -6.24
CA ARG A 29 4.37 12.30 -7.48
C ARG A 29 3.37 12.24 -8.64
N TRP A 30 2.54 11.19 -8.66
CA TRP A 30 1.57 10.85 -9.69
C TRP A 30 2.03 11.22 -11.11
N PRO A 31 3.12 10.61 -11.59
CA PRO A 31 3.78 11.02 -12.83
C PRO A 31 2.89 10.73 -14.04
N HIS A 32 3.04 11.55 -15.09
CA HIS A 32 2.38 11.38 -16.39
C HIS A 32 0.84 11.31 -16.31
N ALA A 33 0.23 12.12 -15.44
CA ALA A 33 -1.22 12.31 -15.38
C ALA A 33 -1.77 12.70 -16.77
N ASN A 34 -2.55 11.81 -17.37
CA ASN A 34 -3.17 12.04 -18.67
C ASN A 34 -4.57 12.66 -18.52
N SER A 35 -5.05 13.37 -19.54
CA SER A 35 -6.38 14.01 -19.53
C SER A 35 -7.54 13.03 -19.48
N SER A 36 -7.32 11.76 -19.80
CA SER A 36 -8.28 10.65 -19.64
C SER A 36 -8.34 10.08 -18.23
N SER A 37 -7.36 10.38 -17.36
CA SER A 37 -7.24 9.77 -16.03
C SER A 37 -8.39 10.22 -15.14
N LEU A 38 -8.89 9.28 -14.34
CA LEU A 38 -9.84 9.61 -13.28
C LEU A 38 -9.20 10.44 -12.18
N VAL A 39 -7.90 10.29 -11.96
CA VAL A 39 -7.14 11.08 -10.99
C VAL A 39 -6.72 12.39 -11.66
N GLN A 40 -7.29 13.50 -11.21
CA GLN A 40 -6.97 14.83 -11.71
C GLN A 40 -5.64 15.33 -11.14
N SER A 41 -5.46 15.16 -9.84
CA SER A 41 -4.25 15.59 -9.14
C SER A 41 -4.03 14.83 -7.84
N VAL A 42 -2.77 14.77 -7.45
CA VAL A 42 -2.33 14.42 -6.10
C VAL A 42 -1.45 15.58 -5.61
N THR A 43 -1.79 16.17 -4.48
CA THR A 43 -1.03 17.27 -3.89
C THR A 43 -0.72 16.97 -2.43
N SER A 44 0.44 17.44 -1.95
CA SER A 44 0.72 17.43 -0.52
C SER A 44 0.14 18.67 0.16
N PHE A 45 -0.32 18.51 1.40
CA PHE A 45 -0.72 19.63 2.27
C PHE A 45 0.17 19.81 3.50
N ASN A 46 1.24 19.03 3.65
CA ASN A 46 2.22 19.17 4.73
C ASN A 46 3.68 18.92 4.27
N GLU A 47 4.63 19.20 5.16
CA GLU A 47 6.07 19.11 4.85
C GLU A 47 6.52 17.67 4.55
N ASP A 48 6.08 16.70 5.34
CA ASP A 48 6.40 15.28 5.12
C ASP A 48 5.90 14.82 3.74
N GLY A 49 4.67 15.18 3.34
CA GLY A 49 4.14 14.86 2.01
C GLY A 49 4.93 15.53 0.89
N GLN A 50 5.47 16.74 1.11
CA GLN A 50 6.38 17.38 0.14
C GLN A 50 7.71 16.64 0.04
N GLN A 51 8.19 16.08 1.15
CA GLN A 51 9.38 15.22 1.15
C GLN A 51 9.20 13.98 0.28
N LEU A 52 8.01 13.35 0.26
CA LEU A 52 7.73 12.23 -0.66
C LEU A 52 7.83 12.65 -2.13
N ILE A 53 7.31 13.82 -2.47
CA ILE A 53 7.38 14.36 -3.84
C ILE A 53 8.86 14.60 -4.21
N ALA A 54 9.64 15.21 -3.31
CA ALA A 54 11.07 15.43 -3.51
C ALA A 54 11.84 14.10 -3.64
N GLN A 55 11.53 13.10 -2.83
CA GLN A 55 12.10 11.76 -2.94
C GLN A 55 11.78 11.10 -4.28
N ALA A 56 10.55 11.22 -4.76
CA ALA A 56 10.17 10.71 -6.08
C ALA A 56 10.99 11.37 -7.20
N GLN A 57 11.09 12.70 -7.20
CA GLN A 57 11.82 13.46 -8.23
C GLN A 57 13.33 13.25 -8.18
N ASN A 58 13.92 13.30 -6.98
CA ASN A 58 15.37 13.32 -6.82
C ASN A 58 15.99 11.91 -6.73
N ILE A 59 15.19 10.89 -6.44
CA ILE A 59 15.67 9.52 -6.24
C ILE A 59 15.03 8.56 -7.25
N LEU A 60 13.69 8.46 -7.27
CA LEU A 60 13.02 7.48 -8.15
C LEU A 60 13.20 7.81 -9.63
N GLU A 61 13.01 9.07 -10.04
CA GLU A 61 13.22 9.50 -11.44
C GLU A 61 14.69 9.39 -11.87
N GLN A 62 15.63 9.29 -10.93
CA GLN A 62 17.04 9.04 -11.20
C GLN A 62 17.38 7.55 -11.29
N GLY A 63 16.39 6.66 -11.15
CA GLY A 63 16.59 5.21 -11.15
C GLY A 63 17.35 4.72 -9.92
N LEU A 64 17.18 5.41 -8.77
CA LEU A 64 17.79 5.07 -7.49
C LEU A 64 16.77 4.47 -6.51
N ILE A 65 17.26 3.87 -5.43
CA ILE A 65 16.46 3.21 -4.38
C ILE A 65 16.22 4.21 -3.25
N LEU A 66 15.00 4.24 -2.72
CA LEU A 66 14.68 4.97 -1.49
C LEU A 66 15.22 4.24 -0.27
N GLU A 67 15.70 5.02 0.71
CA GLU A 67 16.18 4.46 1.97
C GLU A 67 15.06 3.73 2.73
N PRO A 68 15.34 2.55 3.32
CA PRO A 68 14.36 1.85 4.13
C PRO A 68 13.98 2.62 5.40
N THR A 69 12.68 2.63 5.72
CA THR A 69 12.17 3.07 7.01
C THR A 69 12.71 2.17 8.13
N ARG A 70 13.36 2.78 9.12
CA ARG A 70 13.95 2.08 10.27
C ARG A 70 12.99 2.11 11.45
N LEU A 71 13.10 1.11 12.33
CA LEU A 71 12.38 1.10 13.60
C LEU A 71 12.78 2.31 14.46
N GLY A 72 11.78 2.99 15.01
CA GLY A 72 11.92 4.19 15.84
C GLY A 72 10.61 4.47 16.58
N LYS A 73 10.51 5.61 17.27
CA LYS A 73 9.28 5.98 17.99
C LYS A 73 8.13 6.28 17.02
N ALA A 74 6.92 5.83 17.33
CA ALA A 74 5.77 6.01 16.43
C ALA A 74 5.44 7.49 16.16
N ALA A 75 5.63 8.34 17.18
CA ALA A 75 5.44 9.79 17.08
C ALA A 75 6.51 10.51 16.25
N SER A 76 7.64 9.86 15.97
CA SER A 76 8.74 10.42 15.16
C SER A 76 8.72 9.97 13.71
N LEU A 77 7.81 9.04 13.36
CA LEU A 77 7.62 8.65 11.97
C LEU A 77 7.00 9.81 11.20
N PRO A 78 7.48 10.10 9.98
CA PRO A 78 6.83 11.08 9.11
C PRO A 78 5.35 10.73 8.89
N ASP A 79 4.50 11.75 8.90
CA ASP A 79 3.06 11.62 8.66
C ASP A 79 2.70 12.32 7.36
N TYR A 80 2.57 11.54 6.28
CA TYR A 80 2.48 12.06 4.93
C TYR A 80 1.06 12.50 4.57
N GLY A 81 0.82 13.80 4.50
CA GLY A 81 -0.47 14.41 4.18
C GLY A 81 -0.67 14.61 2.67
N LEU A 82 -1.57 13.84 2.07
CA LEU A 82 -1.89 13.91 0.64
C LEU A 82 -3.38 14.18 0.38
N ARG A 83 -3.66 14.99 -0.64
CA ARG A 83 -5.00 15.21 -1.20
C ARG A 83 -5.05 14.66 -2.62
N ILE A 84 -5.99 13.75 -2.87
CA ILE A 84 -6.23 13.15 -4.18
C ILE A 84 -7.57 13.67 -4.70
N VAL A 85 -7.56 14.28 -5.88
CA VAL A 85 -8.77 14.80 -6.53
C VAL A 85 -9.13 13.88 -7.70
N LEU A 86 -10.36 13.36 -7.68
CA LEU A 86 -10.89 12.47 -8.70
C LEU A 86 -12.03 13.13 -9.48
N LYS A 87 -12.08 12.85 -10.78
CA LYS A 87 -13.24 13.15 -11.62
C LYS A 87 -14.42 12.31 -11.15
N GLY A 88 -15.49 12.94 -10.68
CA GLY A 88 -16.76 12.26 -10.47
C GLY A 88 -17.71 12.42 -11.65
N LYS A 89 -18.92 11.91 -11.45
CA LYS A 89 -20.00 12.02 -12.44
C LYS A 89 -20.56 13.43 -12.44
N ARG A 90 -20.91 13.96 -13.62
CA ARG A 90 -21.58 15.28 -13.79
C ARG A 90 -20.81 16.44 -13.14
N SER A 91 -19.48 16.45 -13.28
CA SER A 91 -18.60 17.53 -12.82
C SER A 91 -18.50 17.71 -11.29
N GLN A 92 -18.93 16.73 -10.49
CA GLN A 92 -18.64 16.72 -9.06
C GLN A 92 -17.28 16.04 -8.83
N GLU A 93 -16.36 16.73 -8.15
CA GLU A 93 -15.07 16.14 -7.78
C GLU A 93 -15.22 15.31 -6.51
N ILE A 94 -14.49 14.18 -6.43
CA ILE A 94 -14.34 13.43 -5.19
C ILE A 94 -12.95 13.75 -4.65
N ILE A 95 -12.89 14.28 -3.43
CA ILE A 95 -11.64 14.64 -2.76
C ILE A 95 -11.37 13.61 -1.67
N LEU A 96 -10.21 12.95 -1.75
CA LEU A 96 -9.72 12.05 -0.71
C LEU A 96 -8.59 12.75 0.03
N THR A 97 -8.77 13.01 1.32
CA THR A 97 -7.71 13.57 2.18
C THR A 97 -7.15 12.47 3.06
N ILE A 98 -5.86 12.20 2.98
CA ILE A 98 -5.22 11.11 3.71
C ILE A 98 -3.97 11.61 4.45
N ASN A 99 -3.77 11.10 5.66
CA ASN A 99 -2.49 11.13 6.37
C ASN A 99 -1.96 9.70 6.38
N CYS A 100 -0.69 9.49 6.02
CA CYS A 100 -0.13 8.15 5.88
C CYS A 100 1.15 8.00 6.68
N LYS A 101 1.25 6.93 7.49
CA LYS A 101 2.50 6.53 8.12
C LYS A 101 3.00 5.21 7.53
N ASP A 102 4.30 5.18 7.25
CA ASP A 102 5.05 4.01 6.82
C ASP A 102 5.87 3.48 7.99
N TYR A 103 5.70 2.19 8.30
CA TYR A 103 6.37 1.55 9.42
C TYR A 103 7.61 0.76 8.98
N SER A 104 8.46 0.42 9.94
CA SER A 104 9.65 -0.39 9.71
C SER A 104 9.39 -1.63 8.85
N GLY A 105 10.35 -1.96 7.98
CA GLY A 105 10.30 -3.16 7.14
C GLY A 105 10.43 -4.49 7.89
N GLU A 106 10.78 -4.45 9.16
CA GLU A 106 10.92 -5.61 10.03
C GLU A 106 9.63 -5.89 10.84
N PHE A 107 8.55 -5.14 10.59
CA PHE A 107 7.34 -5.17 11.42
C PHE A 107 6.76 -6.57 11.66
N PHE A 108 6.58 -7.38 10.60
CA PHE A 108 6.03 -8.72 10.76
C PHE A 108 7.00 -9.67 11.48
N SER A 109 8.31 -9.55 11.24
CA SER A 109 9.29 -10.33 12.00
C SER A 109 9.34 -9.90 13.47
N ASP A 110 9.26 -8.61 13.75
CA ASP A 110 9.29 -8.06 15.10
C ASP A 110 8.04 -8.53 15.89
N LEU A 111 6.87 -8.58 15.25
CA LEU A 111 5.66 -9.19 15.83
C LEU A 111 5.83 -10.66 16.24
N LEU A 112 6.66 -11.41 15.52
CA LEU A 112 6.89 -12.83 15.78
C LEU A 112 7.97 -13.05 16.84
N TYR A 113 9.00 -12.20 16.88
CA TYR A 113 10.23 -12.47 17.62
C TYR A 113 10.59 -11.43 18.70
N ARG A 114 9.93 -10.26 18.71
CA ARG A 114 10.26 -9.11 19.58
C ARG A 114 9.03 -8.51 20.29
N GLN A 115 8.10 -9.36 20.75
CA GLN A 115 6.83 -8.93 21.36
C GLN A 115 6.97 -8.07 22.63
N GLN A 116 8.14 -8.02 23.25
CA GLN A 116 8.43 -7.20 24.44
C GLN A 116 9.12 -5.87 24.09
N ASP A 117 9.31 -5.57 22.81
CA ASP A 117 9.92 -4.32 22.36
C ASP A 117 8.93 -3.16 22.48
N SER A 118 9.27 -2.14 23.27
CA SER A 118 8.40 -0.99 23.51
C SER A 118 8.09 -0.21 22.24
N LEU A 119 9.02 -0.17 21.28
CA LEU A 119 8.81 0.54 20.00
C LEU A 119 7.77 -0.20 19.13
N LEU A 120 7.78 -1.53 19.19
CA LEU A 120 6.77 -2.33 18.50
C LEU A 120 5.39 -2.12 19.11
N GLN A 121 5.31 -2.00 20.44
CA GLN A 121 4.05 -1.71 21.12
C GLN A 121 3.52 -0.32 20.73
N GLU A 122 4.37 0.71 20.69
CA GLU A 122 3.99 2.05 20.18
C GLU A 122 3.45 1.99 18.75
N TYR A 123 4.04 1.16 17.88
CA TYR A 123 3.53 0.99 16.51
C TYR A 123 2.15 0.34 16.48
N LEU A 124 1.88 -0.64 17.35
CA LEU A 124 0.59 -1.31 17.43
C LEU A 124 -0.51 -0.37 17.96
N GLU A 125 -0.18 0.44 18.96
CA GLU A 125 -1.06 1.47 19.50
C GLU A 125 -1.39 2.52 18.41
N ASP A 126 -0.38 3.07 17.73
CA ASP A 126 -0.58 4.01 16.63
C ASP A 126 -1.36 3.38 15.45
N CYS A 127 -1.15 2.08 15.16
CA CYS A 127 -1.92 1.34 14.18
C CYS A 127 -3.40 1.19 14.58
N ALA A 128 -3.69 0.93 15.85
CA ALA A 128 -5.05 0.82 16.38
C ALA A 128 -5.80 2.15 16.37
N GLU A 129 -5.11 3.28 16.47
CA GLU A 129 -5.73 4.60 16.28
C GLU A 129 -6.12 4.88 14.82
N GLY A 130 -5.48 4.18 13.87
CA GLY A 130 -5.78 4.29 12.44
C GLY A 130 -7.17 3.81 12.04
N ASN A 131 -7.77 4.53 11.10
CA ASN A 131 -9.07 4.25 10.50
C ASN A 131 -8.96 3.61 9.10
N GLY A 132 -7.76 3.44 8.56
CA GLY A 132 -7.48 2.56 7.43
C GLY A 132 -6.15 1.83 7.59
N ILE A 133 -6.12 0.51 7.33
CA ILE A 133 -4.89 -0.27 7.34
C ILE A 133 -4.64 -0.81 5.93
N MET A 134 -3.42 -0.66 5.45
CA MET A 134 -2.99 -1.19 4.17
C MET A 134 -1.80 -2.12 4.36
N PHE A 135 -1.98 -3.38 3.98
CA PHE A 135 -0.95 -4.40 4.01
C PHE A 135 -0.34 -4.57 2.64
N LEU A 136 0.91 -4.16 2.48
CA LEU A 136 1.67 -4.32 1.24
C LEU A 136 2.46 -5.62 1.31
N LEU A 137 2.20 -6.51 0.37
CA LEU A 137 3.00 -7.72 0.16
C LEU A 137 3.74 -7.60 -1.17
N ASP A 138 5.03 -7.91 -1.17
CA ASP A 138 5.79 -8.10 -2.40
C ASP A 138 5.19 -9.29 -3.16
N GLY A 139 4.57 -9.05 -4.32
CA GLY A 139 3.87 -10.08 -5.10
C GLY A 139 4.75 -11.27 -5.54
N ILE A 140 6.07 -11.14 -5.47
CA ILE A 140 7.02 -12.22 -5.78
C ILE A 140 7.69 -12.85 -4.55
N ALA A 141 7.35 -12.40 -3.34
CA ALA A 141 7.84 -12.96 -2.07
C ALA A 141 6.96 -14.12 -1.54
N TYR A 142 6.36 -14.92 -2.41
CA TYR A 142 5.44 -16.02 -2.04
C TYR A 142 6.03 -17.06 -1.06
N ARG A 143 7.37 -17.16 -0.98
CA ARG A 143 8.05 -18.03 -0.01
C ARG A 143 7.86 -17.59 1.45
N LYS A 144 7.47 -16.34 1.67
CA LYS A 144 7.16 -15.78 2.99
C LYS A 144 5.69 -15.96 3.40
N ASP A 145 4.85 -16.64 2.61
CA ASP A 145 3.42 -16.81 2.90
C ASP A 145 3.13 -17.30 4.33
N ALA A 146 3.88 -18.29 4.82
CA ALA A 146 3.70 -18.80 6.19
C ALA A 146 4.09 -17.77 7.26
N GLU A 147 5.10 -16.95 6.99
CA GLU A 147 5.50 -15.86 7.88
C GLU A 147 4.46 -14.73 7.86
N TYR A 148 4.00 -14.32 6.68
CA TYR A 148 2.91 -13.35 6.53
C TYR A 148 1.65 -13.81 7.23
N ALA A 149 1.23 -15.06 7.07
CA ALA A 149 0.04 -15.59 7.73
C ALA A 149 0.14 -15.52 9.27
N ARG A 150 1.33 -15.78 9.83
CA ARG A 150 1.57 -15.69 11.28
C ARG A 150 1.64 -14.24 11.74
N GLY A 151 2.40 -13.39 11.05
CA GLY A 151 2.54 -11.97 11.37
C GLY A 151 1.21 -11.22 11.29
N ILE A 152 0.44 -11.44 10.22
CA ILE A 152 -0.93 -10.91 10.06
C ILE A 152 -1.81 -11.39 11.22
N GLY A 153 -1.76 -12.68 11.56
CA GLY A 153 -2.52 -13.21 12.70
C GLY A 153 -2.20 -12.48 14.00
N LYS A 154 -0.92 -12.30 14.30
CA LYS A 154 -0.46 -11.59 15.51
C LYS A 154 -0.85 -10.12 15.53
N PHE A 155 -0.73 -9.45 14.39
CA PHE A 155 -1.17 -8.07 14.25
C PHE A 155 -2.66 -7.93 14.51
N LEU A 156 -3.49 -8.76 13.88
CA LEU A 156 -4.94 -8.72 14.03
C LEU A 156 -5.39 -9.07 15.45
N GLU A 157 -4.71 -10.01 16.12
CA GLU A 157 -4.90 -10.29 17.55
C GLU A 157 -4.62 -9.04 18.40
N ALA A 158 -3.47 -8.40 18.19
CA ALA A 158 -3.03 -7.25 18.98
C ALA A 158 -3.96 -6.04 18.79
N ILE A 159 -4.23 -5.62 17.55
CA ILE A 159 -5.14 -4.49 17.31
C ILE A 159 -6.57 -4.81 17.75
N GLY A 160 -7.01 -6.07 17.62
CA GLY A 160 -8.36 -6.47 18.04
C GLY A 160 -8.59 -6.37 19.55
N GLN A 161 -7.52 -6.51 20.36
CA GLN A 161 -7.58 -6.27 21.80
C GLN A 161 -7.66 -4.78 22.13
N LEU A 162 -6.92 -3.95 21.37
CA LEU A 162 -6.90 -2.49 21.54
C LEU A 162 -8.18 -1.80 21.03
N ASP A 163 -8.90 -2.43 20.10
CA ASP A 163 -10.06 -1.86 19.40
C ASP A 163 -11.41 -2.50 19.74
N ALA A 164 -11.54 -3.14 20.90
CA ALA A 164 -12.75 -3.89 21.29
C ALA A 164 -14.07 -3.10 21.18
N GLU A 165 -14.01 -1.75 21.18
CA GLU A 165 -15.17 -0.85 21.09
C GLU A 165 -15.34 -0.16 19.73
N LYS A 166 -14.43 -0.34 18.76
CA LYS A 166 -14.50 0.37 17.46
C LYS A 166 -15.31 -0.41 16.41
N PRO A 167 -15.99 0.29 15.48
CA PRO A 167 -16.70 -0.35 14.37
C PRO A 167 -15.75 -1.15 13.47
N GLN A 168 -16.33 -2.08 12.69
CA GLN A 168 -15.59 -3.01 11.83
C GLN A 168 -14.59 -2.29 10.91
N ARG A 169 -13.30 -2.43 11.20
CA ARG A 169 -12.21 -1.78 10.47
C ARG A 169 -12.12 -2.30 9.03
N ARG A 170 -11.66 -1.45 8.11
CA ARG A 170 -11.30 -1.83 6.74
C ARG A 170 -9.80 -2.07 6.62
N LEU A 171 -9.44 -3.19 5.99
CA LEU A 171 -8.08 -3.57 5.66
C LEU A 171 -7.96 -3.82 4.16
N ALA A 172 -7.05 -3.12 3.51
CA ALA A 172 -6.70 -3.36 2.13
C ALA A 172 -5.43 -4.23 2.06
N LEU A 173 -5.53 -5.43 1.50
CA LEU A 173 -4.35 -6.24 1.17
C LEU A 173 -3.92 -5.90 -0.26
N VAL A 174 -2.71 -5.39 -0.41
CA VAL A 174 -2.19 -4.88 -1.68
C VAL A 174 -0.99 -5.71 -2.11
N LEU A 175 -1.11 -6.41 -3.24
CA LEU A 175 0.04 -7.02 -3.91
C LEU A 175 0.77 -5.96 -4.72
N THR A 176 2.01 -5.67 -4.33
CA THR A 176 2.87 -4.75 -5.06
C THR A 176 3.69 -5.48 -6.12
N LYS A 177 4.34 -4.68 -6.98
CA LYS A 177 5.21 -5.16 -8.06
C LYS A 177 4.46 -5.94 -9.14
N CYS A 178 3.19 -5.61 -9.36
CA CYS A 178 2.36 -6.32 -10.31
C CYS A 178 2.70 -6.00 -11.78
N GLU A 179 3.70 -5.14 -12.04
CA GLU A 179 4.33 -5.02 -13.37
C GLU A 179 5.14 -6.26 -13.76
N GLN A 180 5.50 -7.13 -12.80
CA GLN A 180 6.19 -8.38 -13.14
C GLN A 180 5.29 -9.26 -14.03
N PRO A 181 5.82 -9.89 -15.10
CA PRO A 181 4.99 -10.57 -16.11
C PRO A 181 4.06 -11.63 -15.53
N ASP A 182 4.55 -12.40 -14.56
CA ASP A 182 3.79 -13.48 -13.90
C ASP A 182 2.62 -13.00 -13.04
N LEU A 183 2.62 -11.71 -12.67
CA LEU A 183 1.56 -11.06 -11.90
C LEU A 183 0.65 -10.24 -12.82
N TRP A 184 1.25 -9.56 -13.80
CA TRP A 184 0.57 -8.68 -14.75
C TRP A 184 -0.62 -9.34 -15.44
N ILE A 185 -0.49 -10.62 -15.82
CA ILE A 185 -1.54 -11.37 -16.53
C ILE A 185 -2.86 -11.42 -15.73
N LYS A 186 -2.79 -11.50 -14.40
CA LYS A 186 -3.96 -11.58 -13.52
C LYS A 186 -4.11 -10.36 -12.62
N ARG A 187 -3.49 -9.23 -12.96
CA ARG A 187 -3.54 -8.00 -12.13
C ARG A 187 -4.98 -7.58 -11.81
N HIS A 188 -5.88 -7.66 -12.80
CA HIS A 188 -7.31 -7.35 -12.63
C HIS A 188 -8.11 -8.41 -11.85
N GLN A 189 -7.45 -9.41 -11.27
CA GLN A 189 -8.03 -10.45 -10.42
C GLN A 189 -7.24 -10.56 -9.09
N PRO A 190 -7.18 -9.48 -8.30
CA PRO A 190 -6.29 -9.39 -7.14
C PRO A 190 -6.54 -10.49 -6.10
N GLN A 191 -7.81 -10.83 -5.83
CA GLN A 191 -8.16 -11.88 -4.89
C GLN A 191 -7.66 -13.26 -5.33
N GLU A 192 -7.78 -13.59 -6.62
CA GLU A 192 -7.28 -14.86 -7.16
C GLU A 192 -5.76 -14.92 -7.17
N LEU A 193 -5.08 -13.80 -7.46
CA LEU A 193 -3.63 -13.71 -7.34
C LEU A 193 -3.15 -13.96 -5.90
N VAL A 194 -3.77 -13.30 -4.92
CA VAL A 194 -3.44 -13.49 -3.50
C VAL A 194 -3.70 -14.93 -3.09
N LYS A 195 -4.86 -15.50 -3.43
CA LYS A 195 -5.19 -16.90 -3.11
C LYS A 195 -4.19 -17.88 -3.71
N ALA A 196 -3.71 -17.64 -4.93
CA ALA A 196 -2.76 -18.51 -5.61
C ALA A 196 -1.32 -18.37 -5.09
N ARG A 197 -0.89 -17.16 -4.71
CA ARG A 197 0.50 -16.87 -4.30
C ARG A 197 0.71 -16.93 -2.80
N PHE A 198 -0.30 -16.57 -2.02
CA PHE A 198 -0.27 -16.46 -0.57
C PHE A 198 -1.47 -17.18 0.08
N PRO A 199 -1.63 -18.50 -0.15
CA PRO A 199 -2.82 -19.23 0.30
C PRO A 199 -3.00 -19.23 1.82
N GLN A 200 -1.92 -19.24 2.61
CA GLN A 200 -2.02 -19.23 4.07
C GLN A 200 -2.44 -17.85 4.58
N ALA A 201 -1.84 -16.78 4.07
CA ALA A 201 -2.22 -15.42 4.43
C ALA A 201 -3.67 -15.13 4.02
N TYR A 202 -4.06 -15.58 2.81
CA TYR A 202 -5.44 -15.49 2.32
C TYR A 202 -6.42 -16.20 3.24
N SER A 203 -6.15 -17.46 3.61
CA SER A 203 -7.02 -18.22 4.51
C SER A 203 -7.13 -17.56 5.88
N LYS A 204 -6.02 -17.06 6.44
CA LYS A 204 -6.04 -16.31 7.70
C LYS A 204 -6.99 -15.12 7.60
N LEU A 205 -6.82 -14.26 6.60
CA LEU A 205 -7.66 -13.08 6.38
C LEU A 205 -9.13 -13.46 6.19
N LYS A 206 -9.43 -14.49 5.38
CA LYS A 206 -10.82 -14.96 5.19
C LYS A 206 -11.48 -15.46 6.47
N ASN A 207 -10.74 -16.15 7.34
CA ASN A 207 -11.27 -16.58 8.63
C ASN A 207 -11.62 -15.37 9.53
N TRP A 208 -10.78 -14.34 9.54
CA TRP A 208 -11.07 -13.10 10.28
C TRP A 208 -12.29 -12.34 9.71
N GLN A 209 -12.43 -12.32 8.38
CA GLN A 209 -13.60 -11.75 7.71
C GLN A 209 -14.89 -12.52 8.08
N SER A 210 -14.87 -13.86 8.09
CA SER A 210 -16.05 -14.66 8.46
C SER A 210 -16.47 -14.52 9.92
N LEU A 211 -15.55 -14.13 10.80
CA LEU A 211 -15.84 -13.83 12.21
C LEU A 211 -16.47 -12.43 12.40
N GLY A 212 -16.69 -11.67 11.32
CA GLY A 212 -17.26 -10.32 11.38
C GLY A 212 -16.31 -9.27 11.98
N LYS A 213 -15.04 -9.62 12.20
CA LYS A 213 -14.07 -8.75 12.89
C LYS A 213 -13.42 -7.71 11.96
N LEU A 214 -13.44 -7.94 10.65
CA LEU A 214 -12.71 -7.11 9.69
C LEU A 214 -13.39 -7.12 8.32
N ASN A 215 -13.43 -5.95 7.67
CA ASN A 215 -13.74 -5.85 6.25
C ASN A 215 -12.43 -5.86 5.47
N ILE A 216 -12.26 -6.81 4.55
CA ILE A 216 -11.00 -7.01 3.85
C ILE A 216 -11.26 -6.95 2.37
N GLU A 217 -10.40 -6.22 1.65
CA GLU A 217 -10.43 -6.22 0.20
C GLU A 217 -9.03 -6.27 -0.42
N TYR A 218 -8.94 -6.81 -1.63
CA TYR A 218 -7.69 -7.19 -2.28
C TYR A 218 -7.41 -6.31 -3.50
N PHE A 219 -6.18 -5.81 -3.60
CA PHE A 219 -5.76 -4.93 -4.69
C PHE A 219 -4.40 -5.35 -5.24
N THR A 220 -4.12 -4.92 -6.48
CA THR A 220 -2.82 -5.08 -7.12
C THR A 220 -2.32 -3.73 -7.57
N THR A 221 -1.03 -3.49 -7.41
CA THR A 221 -0.43 -2.22 -7.78
C THR A 221 0.94 -2.40 -8.39
N SER A 222 1.34 -1.41 -9.17
CA SER A 222 2.74 -1.17 -9.47
C SER A 222 3.06 0.29 -9.25
N ALA A 223 4.12 0.54 -8.49
CA ALA A 223 4.67 1.87 -8.33
C ALA A 223 5.42 2.33 -9.59
N PHE A 224 5.81 1.45 -10.52
CA PHE A 224 6.64 1.79 -11.69
C PHE A 224 5.94 1.63 -13.03
N GLY A 225 5.03 0.66 -13.15
CA GLY A 225 4.30 0.37 -14.38
C GLY A 225 5.07 -0.48 -15.39
N MET A 226 4.54 -0.48 -16.62
CA MET A 226 5.07 -1.20 -17.78
C MET A 226 5.68 -0.23 -18.79
N LEU A 227 6.60 -0.72 -19.62
CA LEU A 227 7.17 0.04 -20.73
C LEU A 227 6.21 0.03 -21.94
N GLY A 228 5.27 0.98 -21.97
CA GLY A 228 4.38 1.20 -23.12
C GLY A 228 3.29 0.13 -23.30
N ALA A 229 2.28 0.45 -24.13
CA ALA A 229 1.10 -0.41 -24.33
C ALA A 229 1.39 -1.71 -25.09
N SER A 230 2.43 -1.73 -25.93
CA SER A 230 2.77 -2.86 -26.81
C SER A 230 3.88 -3.75 -26.25
N ALA A 231 4.85 -3.18 -25.53
CA ALA A 231 5.92 -3.93 -24.89
C ALA A 231 5.46 -4.32 -23.48
N ARG A 232 5.02 -5.57 -23.31
CA ARG A 232 4.71 -6.18 -22.00
C ARG A 232 5.98 -6.40 -21.16
N GLN A 233 6.83 -5.38 -21.06
CA GLN A 233 8.06 -5.37 -20.29
C GLN A 233 7.86 -4.51 -19.03
N PRO A 234 8.26 -5.01 -17.86
CA PRO A 234 8.30 -4.22 -16.63
C PRO A 234 9.11 -2.94 -16.81
N ASN A 235 8.60 -1.79 -16.34
CA ASN A 235 9.42 -0.59 -16.16
C ASN A 235 10.25 -0.67 -14.86
N ALA A 236 10.83 -1.84 -14.60
CA ALA A 236 11.54 -2.15 -13.38
C ALA A 236 12.86 -2.86 -13.71
N ARG A 237 13.97 -2.33 -13.20
CA ARG A 237 15.29 -2.98 -13.22
C ARG A 237 15.57 -3.55 -11.83
N LYS A 238 15.75 -4.88 -11.75
CA LYS A 238 16.09 -5.57 -10.50
C LYS A 238 17.52 -5.23 -10.11
N ILE A 239 17.72 -4.77 -8.87
CA ILE A 239 19.04 -4.47 -8.31
C ILE A 239 19.48 -5.58 -7.35
N LYS A 240 18.53 -6.13 -6.58
CA LYS A 240 18.78 -7.20 -5.62
C LYS A 240 17.61 -8.16 -5.57
N ARG A 241 17.91 -9.45 -5.38
CA ARG A 241 16.93 -10.47 -5.02
C ARG A 241 17.50 -11.32 -3.90
N ASP A 242 16.77 -11.42 -2.81
CA ASP A 242 17.10 -12.28 -1.68
C ASP A 242 15.84 -12.98 -1.15
N ARG A 243 15.92 -13.56 0.05
CA ARG A 243 14.78 -14.21 0.69
C ARG A 243 13.72 -13.22 1.16
N GLU A 244 14.10 -11.96 1.38
CA GLU A 244 13.20 -10.89 1.82
C GLU A 244 12.38 -10.33 0.67
N GLY A 245 12.84 -10.47 -0.58
CA GLY A 245 12.09 -10.09 -1.77
C GLY A 245 13.00 -9.55 -2.85
N VAL A 246 12.48 -8.60 -3.65
CA VAL A 246 13.23 -8.01 -4.76
C VAL A 246 13.31 -6.50 -4.68
N ALA A 247 14.50 -5.94 -4.54
CA ALA A 247 14.70 -4.51 -4.72
C ALA A 247 14.80 -4.18 -6.22
N SER A 248 14.00 -3.22 -6.68
CA SER A 248 14.01 -2.75 -8.07
C SER A 248 14.00 -1.23 -8.12
N VAL A 249 14.50 -0.69 -9.23
CA VAL A 249 14.43 0.74 -9.57
C VAL A 249 13.69 0.92 -10.89
N ILE A 250 13.23 2.14 -11.15
CA ILE A 250 12.62 2.48 -12.45
C ILE A 250 13.66 2.26 -13.55
N LYS A 251 13.24 1.60 -14.63
CA LYS A 251 14.12 1.32 -15.77
C LYS A 251 14.20 2.51 -16.73
N GLU A 252 13.06 3.11 -17.04
CA GLU A 252 12.93 4.27 -17.92
C GLU A 252 11.92 5.28 -17.32
N PRO A 253 12.42 6.32 -16.62
CA PRO A 253 11.60 7.34 -15.97
C PRO A 253 10.65 8.08 -16.91
N ARG A 254 11.00 8.19 -18.20
CA ARG A 254 10.15 8.82 -19.22
C ARG A 254 8.85 8.06 -19.47
N PHE A 255 8.79 6.77 -19.16
CA PHE A 255 7.60 5.92 -19.26
C PHE A 255 7.09 5.49 -17.88
N TRP A 256 7.35 6.29 -16.83
CA TRP A 256 6.92 5.96 -15.49
C TRP A 256 5.40 6.08 -15.32
N GLN A 257 4.67 4.97 -15.40
CA GLN A 257 3.21 4.97 -15.31
C GLN A 257 2.74 4.01 -14.22
N PRO A 258 2.66 4.46 -12.95
CA PRO A 258 2.10 3.65 -11.89
C PRO A 258 0.64 3.27 -12.18
N PHE A 259 0.18 2.16 -11.60
CA PHE A 259 -1.23 1.77 -11.69
C PHE A 259 -1.75 1.23 -10.36
N GLY A 260 -3.06 1.34 -10.16
CA GLY A 260 -3.79 0.80 -9.02
C GLY A 260 -3.50 1.48 -7.67
N LEU A 261 -2.66 2.51 -7.59
CA LEU A 261 -2.28 3.12 -6.31
C LEU A 261 -3.45 3.82 -5.59
N VAL A 262 -4.44 4.34 -6.32
CA VAL A 262 -5.56 5.08 -5.69
C VAL A 262 -6.71 4.16 -5.27
N ALA A 263 -6.92 3.04 -5.98
CA ALA A 263 -8.01 2.10 -5.71
C ALA A 263 -8.11 1.62 -4.25
N PRO A 264 -7.03 1.14 -3.58
CA PRO A 264 -7.14 0.71 -2.19
C PRO A 264 -7.45 1.87 -1.24
N ILE A 265 -6.97 3.08 -1.53
CA ILE A 265 -7.23 4.28 -0.72
C ILE A 265 -8.69 4.70 -0.86
N TYR A 266 -9.22 4.73 -2.09
CA TYR A 266 -10.62 5.03 -2.34
C TYR A 266 -11.55 4.07 -1.59
N TRP A 267 -11.24 2.77 -1.60
CA TRP A 267 -12.03 1.78 -0.88
C TRP A 267 -11.92 1.92 0.65
N LEU A 268 -10.72 2.19 1.19
CA LEU A 268 -10.56 2.46 2.62
C LEU A 268 -11.38 3.69 3.05
N TYR A 269 -11.38 4.75 2.23
CA TYR A 269 -12.11 5.99 2.48
C TYR A 269 -13.64 5.82 2.39
N THR A 270 -14.12 5.25 1.29
CA THR A 270 -15.56 5.22 0.94
C THR A 270 -16.26 3.91 1.34
N GLY A 271 -15.52 2.82 1.48
CA GLY A 271 -16.05 1.47 1.59
C GLY A 271 -16.57 0.87 0.29
N GLN A 272 -16.41 1.57 -0.84
CA GLN A 272 -16.89 1.14 -2.15
C GLN A 272 -15.73 0.96 -3.13
N ARG A 273 -15.88 0.03 -4.07
CA ARG A 273 -14.93 -0.13 -5.18
C ARG A 273 -15.27 0.83 -6.31
N HIS A 274 -14.24 1.34 -6.98
CA HIS A 274 -14.38 2.16 -8.17
C HIS A 274 -13.72 1.46 -9.35
N GLN A 275 -14.52 0.92 -10.27
CA GLN A 275 -14.03 0.07 -11.36
C GLN A 275 -12.92 0.73 -12.18
N GLY A 276 -13.08 2.00 -12.58
CA GLY A 276 -12.06 2.67 -13.39
C GLY A 276 -10.76 3.04 -12.66
N LEU A 277 -10.68 2.95 -11.32
CA LEU A 277 -9.40 3.16 -10.59
C LEU A 277 -8.52 1.91 -10.58
N GLU A 278 -9.07 0.77 -11.00
CA GLU A 278 -8.39 -0.51 -11.10
C GLU A 278 -7.95 -0.81 -12.54
N GLU A 279 -8.36 0.02 -13.50
CA GLU A 279 -7.94 -0.02 -14.90
C GLU A 279 -6.55 0.63 -15.10
N ASP A 280 -5.88 0.33 -16.22
CA ASP A 280 -4.51 0.78 -16.53
C ASP A 280 -4.43 2.19 -17.14
#